data_AF-A0A975TKU4-F1
#
_entry.id   AF-A0A975TKU4-F1
#
_cell.length_a   1.000
_cell.length_b   1.000
_cell.length_c   1.000
_cell.angle_alpha   90.00
_cell.angle_beta   90.00
_cell.angle_gamma   90.00
#
_symmetry.space_group_name_H-M   'P 1'
#
loop_
_entity.id
_entity.type
_entity.pdbx_description
1 polymer ?
#
loop_
_entity_poly.entity_id
_entity_poly.type
_entity_poly.pdbx_seq_one_letter_code
_entity_poly.pdbx_strand_id
1 'polypeptide(L)'
;MDLCWDLRWEEHGWERLAPGVGRRRLPGWDATAGLVVGEDSVLLYDTGATLHEGAGLRAGVRSLLGERRVTHVALSHPHFDHVLGTAVFSGVEVYGAVGLARLLSGGGPGLYEEAVRLGADAGETARAVEVLVVPRHEVSGELVLELGGGRRAVLVNVGPGHTAHDLAVLVPGASAGVGAGGKFGTGGCGFGGGGGGFGSGGCGCGLGGGGGGFGAGCGDFGGSSCGLLRRSGGGVG
;
A
#
# COMPACT_ATOMS: atom_id res chain seq x y z
N MET A 1 -8.27 18.60 -22.69
CA MET A 1 -7.42 19.35 -21.75
C MET A 1 -6.46 18.34 -21.17
N ASP A 2 -5.17 18.46 -21.50
CA ASP A 2 -4.15 17.62 -20.87
C ASP A 2 -4.09 18.01 -19.40
N LEU A 3 -4.68 17.17 -18.55
CA LEU A 3 -4.48 17.25 -17.11
C LEU A 3 -3.00 16.98 -16.89
N CYS A 4 -2.24 18.06 -16.76
CA CYS A 4 -0.82 18.01 -16.55
C CYS A 4 -0.58 17.33 -15.20
N TRP A 5 -0.34 16.02 -15.23
CA TRP A 5 0.09 15.20 -14.08
C TRP A 5 1.49 15.62 -13.55
N ASP A 6 1.96 16.80 -13.95
CA ASP A 6 3.22 17.41 -13.56
C ASP A 6 3.04 18.17 -12.24
N LEU A 7 2.62 17.41 -11.24
CA LEU A 7 2.65 17.85 -9.86
C LEU A 7 4.11 17.95 -9.42
N ARG A 8 4.42 18.96 -8.60
CA ARG A 8 5.77 19.17 -8.07
C ARG A 8 6.02 18.29 -6.85
N TRP A 9 5.99 16.98 -7.05
CA TRP A 9 6.06 15.96 -5.98
C TRP A 9 7.21 16.23 -4.99
N GLU A 10 8.40 16.45 -5.52
CA GLU A 10 9.65 16.57 -4.76
C GLU A 10 9.67 17.85 -3.91
N GLU A 11 9.12 18.96 -4.43
CA GLU A 11 8.99 20.22 -3.68
C GLU A 11 8.06 20.07 -2.45
N HIS A 12 7.18 19.07 -2.47
CA HIS A 12 6.26 18.75 -1.37
C HIS A 12 6.65 17.51 -0.57
N GLY A 13 7.88 17.02 -0.73
CA GLY A 13 8.42 15.90 0.05
C GLY A 13 7.90 14.52 -0.38
N TRP A 14 7.44 14.38 -1.62
CA TRP A 14 7.06 13.11 -2.24
C TRP A 14 8.06 12.70 -3.32
N GLU A 15 8.33 11.41 -3.41
CA GLU A 15 9.05 10.81 -4.53
C GLU A 15 8.03 10.42 -5.62
N ARG A 16 8.18 10.96 -6.83
CA ARG A 16 7.36 10.59 -7.98
C ARG A 16 7.74 9.19 -8.48
N LEU A 17 6.78 8.28 -8.53
CA LEU A 17 6.97 6.91 -9.04
C LEU A 17 6.49 6.76 -10.49
N ALA A 18 5.40 7.45 -10.84
CA ALA A 18 4.80 7.46 -12.18
C ALA A 18 3.96 8.74 -12.34
N PRO A 19 3.45 9.09 -13.54
CA PRO A 19 2.48 10.17 -13.67
C PRO A 19 1.27 9.96 -12.73
N GLY A 20 1.00 10.96 -11.88
CA GLY A 20 -0.09 10.89 -10.89
C GLY A 20 0.13 9.92 -9.72
N VAL A 21 1.33 9.35 -9.56
CA VAL A 21 1.65 8.41 -8.47
C VAL A 21 2.94 8.82 -7.77
N GLY A 22 2.88 8.93 -6.45
CA GLY A 22 4.06 9.21 -5.63
C GLY A 22 4.02 8.46 -4.31
N ARG A 23 5.17 8.45 -3.62
CA ARG A 23 5.30 7.92 -2.26
C ARG A 23 6.02 8.88 -1.35
N ARG A 24 5.86 8.71 -0.04
CA ARG A 24 6.57 9.47 0.98
C ARG A 24 6.94 8.55 2.13
N ARG A 25 8.23 8.50 2.47
CA ARG A 25 8.68 7.87 3.70
C ARG A 25 8.23 8.71 4.90
N LEU A 26 7.72 8.05 5.91
CA LEU A 26 7.33 8.67 7.17
C LEU A 26 8.53 8.72 8.13
N PRO A 27 8.51 9.61 9.14
CA PRO A 27 9.67 9.83 10.00
C PRO A 27 10.08 8.62 10.85
N GLY A 28 9.15 7.70 11.15
CA GLY A 28 9.38 6.54 12.01
C GLY A 28 9.02 5.20 11.37
N TRP A 29 9.53 4.12 11.98
CA TRP A 29 9.18 2.71 11.73
C TRP A 29 9.32 2.21 10.28
N ASP A 30 10.06 2.93 9.43
CA ASP A 30 10.23 2.65 8.00
C ASP A 30 8.89 2.59 7.22
N ALA A 31 7.85 3.23 7.77
CA ALA A 31 6.55 3.31 7.14
C ALA A 31 6.61 4.22 5.89
N THR A 32 5.85 3.84 4.87
CA THR A 32 5.76 4.59 3.60
C THR A 32 4.30 4.81 3.25
N ALA A 33 3.92 6.06 3.06
CA ALA A 33 2.63 6.42 2.50
C ALA A 33 2.70 6.48 0.97
N GLY A 34 1.64 6.04 0.29
CA GLY A 34 1.46 6.14 -1.16
C GLY A 34 0.35 7.10 -1.52
N LEU A 35 0.45 7.77 -2.67
CA LEU A 35 -0.59 8.65 -3.20
C LEU A 35 -0.84 8.37 -4.67
N VAL A 36 -2.11 8.15 -5.01
CA VAL A 36 -2.58 8.00 -6.39
C VAL A 36 -3.60 9.09 -6.67
N VAL A 37 -3.31 9.89 -7.67
CA VAL A 37 -4.12 11.03 -8.08
C VAL A 37 -4.83 10.65 -9.37
N GLY A 38 -6.16 10.58 -9.32
CA GLY A 38 -7.02 10.57 -10.50
C GLY A 38 -7.64 11.94 -10.74
N GLU A 39 -8.48 12.05 -11.77
CA GLU A 39 -9.19 13.29 -12.11
C GLU A 39 -10.29 13.61 -11.08
N ASP A 40 -11.11 12.61 -10.75
CA ASP A 40 -12.27 12.76 -9.88
C ASP A 40 -11.89 12.57 -8.40
N SER A 41 -10.95 11.68 -8.13
CA SER A 41 -10.66 11.24 -6.77
C SER A 41 -9.16 11.00 -6.50
N VAL A 42 -8.81 10.96 -5.22
CA VAL A 42 -7.46 10.77 -4.70
C VAL A 42 -7.47 9.62 -3.69
N LEU A 43 -6.59 8.64 -3.91
CA LEU A 43 -6.34 7.51 -3.03
C LEU A 43 -5.03 7.72 -2.27
N LEU A 44 -5.10 7.69 -0.94
CA LEU A 44 -3.95 7.59 -0.05
C LEU A 44 -3.79 6.13 0.40
N TYR A 45 -2.56 5.63 0.41
CA TYR A 45 -2.21 4.30 0.93
C TYR A 45 -1.39 4.50 2.20
N ASP A 46 -1.93 4.05 3.33
CA ASP A 46 -1.45 4.23 4.70
C ASP A 46 -1.41 5.69 5.22
N THR A 47 -1.49 5.83 6.55
CA THR A 47 -1.78 7.13 7.20
C THR A 47 -0.83 7.51 8.33
N GLY A 48 0.12 6.64 8.67
CA GLY A 48 1.12 6.89 9.71
C GLY A 48 0.72 6.42 11.10
N ALA A 49 1.68 6.56 12.01
CA ALA A 49 1.64 6.06 13.39
C ALA A 49 0.86 6.94 14.35
N THR A 50 0.61 8.20 13.98
CA THR A 50 -0.04 9.17 14.88
C THR A 50 -0.99 10.08 14.12
N LEU A 51 -1.90 10.71 14.86
CA LEU A 51 -2.74 11.78 14.32
C LEU A 51 -1.90 12.95 13.77
N HIS A 52 -0.73 13.20 14.35
CA HIS A 52 0.19 14.22 13.86
C HIS A 52 0.76 13.87 12.48
N GLU A 53 1.23 12.63 12.30
CA GLU A 53 1.72 12.15 11.00
C GLU A 53 0.61 12.18 9.95
N GLY A 54 -0.59 11.68 10.28
CA GLY A 54 -1.75 11.75 9.40
C GLY A 54 -2.11 13.19 9.02
N ALA A 55 -2.08 14.13 9.97
CA ALA A 55 -2.35 15.54 9.70
C ALA A 55 -1.28 16.15 8.78
N GLY A 56 -0.01 15.77 8.96
CA GLY A 56 1.10 16.15 8.09
C GLY A 56 0.95 15.61 6.67
N LEU A 57 0.48 14.36 6.50
CA LEU A 57 0.13 13.80 5.20
C LEU A 57 -1.03 14.57 4.56
N ARG A 58 -2.11 14.83 5.30
CA ARG A 58 -3.27 15.59 4.81
C ARG A 58 -2.88 16.99 4.34
N ALA A 59 -2.06 17.69 5.12
CA ALA A 59 -1.54 19.01 4.75
C ALA A 59 -0.61 18.94 3.54
N GLY A 60 0.29 17.96 3.48
CA GLY A 60 1.18 17.75 2.34
C GLY A 60 0.43 17.47 1.04
N VAL A 61 -0.61 16.64 1.08
CA VAL A 61 -1.48 16.37 -0.08
C VAL A 61 -2.21 17.64 -0.51
N ARG A 62 -2.73 18.44 0.43
CA ARG A 62 -3.38 19.73 0.13
C ARG A 62 -2.43 20.69 -0.56
N SER A 63 -1.19 20.82 -0.06
CA SER A 63 -0.18 21.67 -0.68
C SER A 63 0.17 21.21 -2.10
N LEU A 64 0.25 19.90 -2.33
CA LEU A 64 0.55 19.31 -3.63
C LEU A 64 -0.60 19.47 -4.65
N LEU A 65 -1.85 19.33 -4.21
CA LEU A 65 -3.03 19.23 -5.09
C LEU A 65 -3.95 20.45 -5.08
N GLY A 66 -3.62 21.50 -4.32
CA GLY A 66 -4.43 22.69 -4.15
C GLY A 66 -5.77 22.38 -3.46
N GLU A 67 -6.89 22.71 -4.09
CA GLU A 67 -8.23 22.56 -3.50
C GLU A 67 -8.71 21.10 -3.39
N ARG A 68 -7.99 20.17 -4.00
CA ARG A 68 -8.33 18.74 -3.94
C ARG A 68 -7.90 18.12 -2.62
N ARG A 69 -8.60 17.04 -2.22
CA ARG A 69 -8.39 16.34 -0.96
C ARG A 69 -8.35 14.83 -1.18
N VAL A 70 -7.81 14.11 -0.22
CA VAL A 70 -7.94 12.64 -0.14
C VAL A 70 -9.43 12.30 -0.07
N THR A 71 -9.83 11.30 -0.86
CA THR A 71 -11.22 10.81 -0.93
C THR A 71 -11.31 9.33 -0.55
N HIS A 72 -10.23 8.58 -0.73
CA HIS A 72 -10.12 7.17 -0.43
C HIS A 72 -8.83 6.94 0.37
N VAL A 73 -8.89 6.06 1.37
CA VAL A 73 -7.74 5.57 2.12
C VAL A 73 -7.73 4.05 2.03
N ALA A 74 -6.63 3.46 1.58
CA ALA A 74 -6.39 2.02 1.69
C ALA A 74 -5.36 1.78 2.81
N LEU A 75 -5.72 0.94 3.78
CA LEU A 75 -4.81 0.51 4.84
C LEU A 75 -4.18 -0.81 4.45
N SER A 76 -2.85 -0.84 4.45
CA SER A 76 -2.07 -1.98 4.00
C SER A 76 -2.21 -3.18 4.93
N HIS A 77 -2.13 -2.97 6.25
CA HIS A 77 -2.20 -4.02 7.26
C HIS A 77 -2.41 -3.43 8.68
N PRO A 78 -2.78 -4.22 9.70
CA PRO A 78 -3.19 -3.73 11.04
C PRO A 78 -2.02 -3.33 11.95
N HIS A 79 -0.96 -2.72 11.44
CA HIS A 79 0.10 -2.17 12.29
C HIS A 79 -0.15 -0.70 12.60
N PHE A 80 0.29 -0.27 13.79
CA PHE A 80 -0.01 1.05 14.33
C PHE A 80 0.51 2.18 13.42
N ASP A 81 1.67 1.99 12.81
CA ASP A 81 2.36 2.91 11.90
C ASP A 81 1.69 3.06 10.52
N HIS A 82 0.62 2.30 10.28
CA HIS A 82 -0.18 2.40 9.06
C HIS A 82 -1.61 2.94 9.34
N VAL A 83 -2.19 2.57 10.48
CA VAL A 83 -3.64 2.77 10.74
C VAL A 83 -3.98 3.91 11.70
N LEU A 84 -3.08 4.29 12.62
CA LEU A 84 -3.42 5.22 13.71
C LEU A 84 -3.63 6.66 13.24
N GLY A 85 -3.02 7.07 12.13
CA GLY A 85 -3.22 8.39 11.54
C GLY A 85 -4.57 8.59 10.84
N THR A 86 -5.38 7.55 10.66
CA THR A 86 -6.54 7.58 9.75
C THR A 86 -7.63 8.58 10.15
N ALA A 87 -7.84 8.81 11.45
CA ALA A 87 -8.96 9.60 11.96
C ALA A 87 -8.98 11.07 11.48
N VAL A 88 -7.85 11.60 11.03
CA VAL A 88 -7.78 12.96 10.49
C VAL A 88 -8.40 13.09 9.10
N PHE A 89 -8.65 11.98 8.39
CA PHE A 89 -9.24 12.00 7.05
C PHE A 89 -10.77 11.85 7.13
N SER A 90 -11.45 12.85 7.70
CA SER A 90 -12.90 12.83 7.85
C SER A 90 -13.63 12.79 6.50
N GLY A 91 -14.61 11.89 6.36
CA GLY A 91 -15.47 11.80 5.17
C GLY A 91 -14.81 11.12 3.96
N VAL A 92 -13.72 10.38 4.17
CA VAL A 92 -13.11 9.52 3.14
C VAL A 92 -13.63 8.10 3.25
N GLU A 93 -13.63 7.38 2.12
CA GLU A 93 -13.91 5.95 2.10
C GLU A 93 -12.65 5.18 2.52
N VAL A 94 -12.77 4.29 3.51
CA VAL A 94 -11.63 3.55 4.07
C VAL A 94 -11.73 2.07 3.74
N TYR A 95 -10.67 1.55 3.11
CA TYR A 95 -10.54 0.19 2.61
C TYR A 95 -9.52 -0.60 3.42
N GLY A 96 -9.77 -1.90 3.56
CA GLY A 96 -8.88 -2.85 4.22
C GLY A 96 -9.08 -4.26 3.66
N ALA A 97 -8.09 -5.14 3.82
CA ALA A 97 -8.29 -6.56 3.52
C ALA A 97 -9.38 -7.16 4.44
N VAL A 98 -10.10 -8.16 3.95
CA VAL A 98 -11.15 -8.86 4.71
C VAL A 98 -10.66 -9.28 6.11
N GLY A 99 -11.46 -9.01 7.14
CA GLY A 99 -11.14 -9.29 8.54
C GLY A 99 -10.43 -8.15 9.27
N LEU A 100 -9.82 -7.19 8.55
CA LEU A 100 -9.20 -6.01 9.17
C LEU A 100 -10.22 -5.21 9.99
N ALA A 101 -11.42 -5.01 9.44
CA ALA A 101 -12.48 -4.26 10.12
C ALA A 101 -12.88 -4.92 11.45
N ARG A 102 -12.99 -6.25 11.48
CA ARG A 102 -13.27 -7.01 12.69
C ARG A 102 -12.17 -6.86 13.74
N LEU A 103 -10.91 -6.92 13.32
CA LEU A 103 -9.75 -6.76 14.21
C LEU A 103 -9.72 -5.37 14.85
N LEU A 104 -9.88 -4.32 14.04
CA LEU A 104 -9.85 -2.93 14.52
C LEU A 104 -11.10 -2.57 15.35
N SER A 105 -12.27 -3.16 15.05
CA SER A 105 -13.48 -2.98 15.88
C SER A 105 -13.31 -3.50 17.31
N GLY A 106 -12.39 -4.45 17.53
CA GLY A 106 -12.00 -4.91 18.86
C GLY A 106 -11.05 -3.96 19.60
N GLY A 107 -10.90 -2.72 19.14
CA GLY A 107 -9.94 -1.74 19.64
C GLY A 107 -8.53 -1.89 19.08
N GLY A 108 -8.34 -2.76 18.08
CA GLY A 108 -7.02 -3.14 17.56
C GLY A 108 -6.11 -3.69 18.66
N PRO A 109 -6.41 -4.89 19.19
CA PRO A 109 -5.68 -5.46 20.32
C PRO A 109 -4.17 -5.42 20.09
N GLY A 110 -3.43 -4.82 21.02
CA GLY A 110 -1.97 -4.71 20.94
C GLY A 110 -1.43 -3.47 20.23
N LEU A 111 -2.26 -2.66 19.53
CA LEU A 111 -1.78 -1.46 18.83
C LEU A 111 -1.12 -0.47 19.79
N TYR A 112 -1.76 -0.21 20.94
CA TYR A 112 -1.21 0.70 21.93
C TYR A 112 0.08 0.15 22.54
N GLU A 113 0.06 -1.10 23.01
CA GLU A 113 1.19 -1.73 23.66
C GLU A 113 2.38 -1.85 22.71
N GLU A 114 2.14 -2.21 21.45
CA GLU A 114 3.17 -2.32 20.42
C GLU A 114 3.79 -0.98 20.08
N ALA A 115 2.96 0.04 19.81
CA ALA A 115 3.44 1.39 19.49
C ALA A 115 4.33 1.94 20.61
N VAL A 116 3.87 1.86 21.87
CA VAL A 116 4.64 2.33 23.03
C VAL A 116 5.92 1.51 23.22
N ARG A 117 5.85 0.18 23.07
CA ARG A 117 7.03 -0.69 23.13
C ARG A 117 8.07 -0.34 22.06
N LEU A 118 7.63 0.08 20.88
CA LEU A 118 8.48 0.47 19.75
C LEU A 118 8.83 1.97 19.76
N GLY A 119 8.54 2.69 20.85
CA GLY A 119 9.02 4.05 21.11
C GLY A 119 8.09 5.18 20.69
N ALA A 120 6.83 4.90 20.35
CA ALA A 120 5.84 5.95 20.11
C ALA A 120 5.45 6.65 21.43
N ASP A 121 5.08 7.93 21.36
CA ASP A 121 4.58 8.65 22.53
C ASP A 121 3.27 8.03 23.03
N ALA A 122 3.22 7.68 24.32
CA ALA A 122 2.08 7.00 24.90
C ALA A 122 0.81 7.87 24.89
N GLY A 123 0.93 9.19 25.06
CA GLY A 123 -0.20 10.11 25.04
C GLY A 123 -0.78 10.29 23.63
N GLU A 124 0.06 10.44 22.62
CA GLU A 124 -0.35 10.47 21.21
C GLU A 124 -0.96 9.15 20.76
N THR A 125 -0.34 8.04 21.15
CA THR A 125 -0.83 6.69 20.83
C THR A 125 -2.21 6.45 21.45
N ALA A 126 -2.39 6.77 22.74
CA ALA A 126 -3.68 6.62 23.41
C ALA A 126 -4.78 7.42 22.71
N ARG A 127 -4.51 8.69 22.36
CA ARG A 127 -5.46 9.53 21.60
C ARG A 127 -5.79 8.94 20.24
N ALA A 128 -4.80 8.41 19.51
CA ALA A 128 -5.02 7.83 18.19
C ALA A 128 -5.86 6.54 18.26
N VAL A 129 -5.61 5.69 19.26
CA VAL A 129 -6.38 4.46 19.51
C VAL A 129 -7.82 4.78 19.92
N GLU A 130 -8.05 5.83 20.72
CA GLU A 130 -9.39 6.27 21.12
C GLU A 130 -10.29 6.62 19.91
N VAL A 131 -9.70 7.19 18.86
CA VAL A 131 -10.41 7.57 17.62
C VAL A 131 -10.11 6.63 16.46
N LEU A 132 -9.69 5.39 16.75
CA LEU A 132 -9.31 4.41 15.74
C LEU A 132 -10.40 4.22 14.68
N VAL A 133 -10.03 4.35 13.42
CA VAL A 133 -10.96 4.20 12.31
C VAL A 133 -11.03 2.75 11.87
N VAL A 134 -12.25 2.22 11.87
CA VAL A 134 -12.56 0.90 11.31
C VAL A 134 -12.88 1.06 9.81
N PRO A 135 -12.16 0.36 8.91
CA PRO A 135 -12.50 0.32 7.49
C PRO A 135 -13.95 -0.12 7.25
N ARG A 136 -14.64 0.56 6.33
CA ARG A 136 -16.03 0.24 5.97
C ARG A 136 -16.13 -0.59 4.69
N HIS A 137 -15.05 -0.65 3.92
CA HIS A 137 -14.95 -1.42 2.68
C HIS A 137 -13.92 -2.53 2.83
N GLU A 138 -14.39 -3.76 3.00
CA GLU A 138 -13.52 -4.93 3.03
C GLU A 138 -13.24 -5.42 1.61
N VAL A 139 -11.97 -5.68 1.32
CA VAL A 139 -11.50 -6.20 0.03
C VAL A 139 -11.23 -7.69 0.18
N SER A 140 -11.93 -8.49 -0.62
CA SER A 140 -11.69 -9.93 -0.80
C SER A 140 -11.29 -10.18 -2.25
N GLY A 141 -10.12 -10.77 -2.47
CA GLY A 141 -9.53 -10.86 -3.82
C GLY A 141 -9.11 -9.48 -4.32
N GLU A 142 -9.78 -8.97 -5.36
CA GLU A 142 -9.44 -7.67 -5.97
C GLU A 142 -10.64 -6.72 -5.96
N LEU A 143 -10.37 -5.42 -5.76
CA LEU A 143 -11.34 -4.34 -5.93
C LEU A 143 -10.73 -3.25 -6.80
N VAL A 144 -11.41 -2.89 -7.88
CA VAL A 144 -10.99 -1.79 -8.76
C VAL A 144 -11.64 -0.48 -8.30
N LEU A 145 -10.82 0.52 -8.00
CA LEU A 145 -11.24 1.90 -7.77
C LEU A 145 -11.00 2.72 -9.04
N GLU A 146 -12.09 3.22 -9.62
CA GLU A 146 -12.03 4.21 -10.69
C GLU A 146 -11.80 5.60 -10.07
N LEU A 147 -10.67 6.22 -10.40
CA LEU A 147 -10.24 7.51 -9.84
C LEU A 147 -10.53 8.70 -10.78
N GLY A 148 -11.15 8.43 -11.93
CA GLY A 148 -11.47 9.43 -12.96
C GLY A 148 -10.38 9.58 -14.04
N GLY A 149 -10.76 10.12 -15.19
CA GLY A 149 -9.82 10.37 -16.30
C GLY A 149 -9.15 9.10 -16.86
N GLY A 150 -9.82 7.95 -16.74
CA GLY A 150 -9.27 6.63 -17.10
C GLY A 150 -8.22 6.08 -16.13
N ARG A 151 -7.97 6.75 -14.99
CA ARG A 151 -7.09 6.25 -13.93
C ARG A 151 -7.86 5.26 -13.06
N ARG A 152 -7.28 4.08 -12.87
CA ARG A 152 -7.73 3.10 -11.87
C ARG A 152 -6.63 2.70 -10.90
N ALA A 153 -7.02 2.31 -9.70
CA ALA A 153 -6.19 1.60 -8.73
C ALA A 153 -6.86 0.26 -8.40
N VAL A 154 -6.09 -0.82 -8.39
CA VAL A 154 -6.57 -2.16 -8.02
C VAL A 154 -6.08 -2.44 -6.61
N LEU A 155 -7.00 -2.53 -5.66
CA LEU A 155 -6.73 -3.00 -4.31
C LEU A 155 -6.73 -4.52 -4.35
N VAL A 156 -5.66 -5.14 -3.88
CA VAL A 156 -5.48 -6.60 -3.93
C VAL A 156 -5.29 -7.09 -2.50
N ASN A 157 -6.23 -7.87 -2.01
CA ASN A 157 -6.04 -8.65 -0.80
C ASN A 157 -5.11 -9.82 -1.15
N VAL A 158 -3.88 -9.74 -0.65
CA VAL A 158 -2.82 -10.72 -0.97
C VAL A 158 -2.87 -11.95 -0.07
N GLY A 159 -3.85 -12.02 0.84
CA GLY A 159 -3.95 -13.06 1.86
C GLY A 159 -2.87 -12.89 2.95
N PRO A 160 -2.66 -13.93 3.77
CA PRO A 160 -1.67 -13.87 4.83
C PRO A 160 -0.24 -13.74 4.27
N GLY A 161 0.46 -12.67 4.65
CA GLY A 161 1.84 -12.40 4.28
C GLY A 161 2.65 -11.89 5.47
N HIS A 162 2.77 -10.57 5.56
CA HIS A 162 3.31 -9.87 6.73
C HIS A 162 2.32 -9.92 7.90
N THR A 163 1.02 -9.84 7.62
CA THR A 163 -0.06 -10.04 8.59
C THR A 163 -1.14 -10.98 8.01
N ALA A 164 -2.18 -11.28 8.78
CA ALA A 164 -3.35 -12.00 8.28
C ALA A 164 -4.25 -11.17 7.35
N HIS A 165 -4.05 -9.85 7.29
CA HIS A 165 -4.96 -8.89 6.64
C HIS A 165 -4.17 -7.90 5.77
N ASP A 166 -3.40 -8.44 4.82
CA ASP A 166 -2.54 -7.64 3.94
C ASP A 166 -3.25 -7.20 2.65
N LEU A 167 -3.13 -5.91 2.35
CA LEU A 167 -3.70 -5.26 1.18
C LEU A 167 -2.58 -4.55 0.41
N ALA A 168 -2.48 -4.81 -0.89
CA ALA A 168 -1.59 -4.11 -1.81
C ALA A 168 -2.38 -3.21 -2.77
N VAL A 169 -1.70 -2.23 -3.38
CA VAL A 169 -2.28 -1.36 -4.41
C VAL A 169 -1.46 -1.44 -5.69
N LEU A 170 -2.10 -1.85 -6.78
CA LEU A 170 -1.55 -1.82 -8.13
C LEU A 170 -2.17 -0.67 -8.92
N VAL A 171 -1.34 0.20 -9.48
CA VAL A 171 -1.75 1.27 -10.40
C VAL A 171 -1.24 0.92 -11.80
N PRO A 172 -2.10 0.40 -12.69
CA PRO A 172 -1.71 0.08 -14.06
C PRO A 172 -1.19 1.33 -14.79
N GLY A 173 -0.10 1.17 -15.54
CA GLY A 173 0.38 2.21 -16.46
C GLY A 173 -0.55 2.34 -17.67
N ALA A 174 -0.53 3.50 -18.32
CA ALA A 174 -1.19 3.70 -19.61
C ALA A 174 -0.40 2.95 -20.71
N SER A 175 -0.78 1.69 -20.97
CA SER A 175 -0.48 0.82 -22.11
C SER A 175 0.96 0.67 -22.65
N ALA A 176 1.43 -0.59 -22.60
CA ALA A 176 2.32 -1.30 -23.54
C ALA A 176 3.80 -0.89 -23.72
N GLY A 177 4.39 -0.15 -22.78
CA GLY A 177 5.84 -0.06 -22.60
C GLY A 177 6.22 -0.57 -21.22
N VAL A 178 7.24 -1.43 -21.12
CA VAL A 178 7.74 -1.99 -19.86
C VAL A 178 7.94 -0.88 -18.82
N GLY A 179 7.15 -0.88 -17.74
CA GLY A 179 7.46 -0.17 -16.50
C GLY A 179 6.66 1.08 -16.11
N ALA A 180 5.62 1.51 -16.83
CA ALA A 180 4.93 2.80 -16.53
C ALA A 180 3.86 2.77 -15.40
N GLY A 181 3.82 1.75 -14.55
CA GLY A 181 2.84 1.60 -13.47
C GLY A 181 3.42 1.85 -12.07
N GLY A 182 2.58 2.22 -11.11
CA GLY A 182 2.95 2.32 -9.70
C GLY A 182 2.48 1.10 -8.91
N LYS A 183 3.23 0.68 -7.90
CA LYS A 183 2.84 -0.41 -6.97
C LYS A 183 3.16 -0.03 -5.54
N PHE A 184 2.24 -0.32 -4.63
CA PHE A 184 2.42 -0.24 -3.18
C PHE A 184 2.11 -1.63 -2.58
N GLY A 185 2.87 -2.07 -1.58
CA GLY A 185 2.76 -3.41 -1.00
C GLY A 185 3.11 -3.46 0.49
N THR A 186 2.93 -4.62 1.11
CA THR A 186 2.88 -4.83 2.57
C THR A 186 4.22 -5.16 3.26
N GLY A 187 5.35 -4.83 2.65
CA GLY A 187 6.68 -5.15 3.19
C GLY A 187 7.50 -3.93 3.60
N GLY A 188 7.89 -3.85 4.87
CA GLY A 188 8.93 -2.94 5.38
C GLY A 188 10.31 -3.38 4.92
N CYS A 189 10.71 -2.91 3.75
CA CYS A 189 12.08 -2.51 3.37
C CYS A 189 12.05 -2.13 1.87
N GLY A 190 12.61 -0.95 1.57
CA GLY A 190 12.34 -0.18 0.36
C GLY A 190 12.37 -0.92 -0.98
N PHE A 191 11.33 -0.72 -1.78
CA PHE A 191 11.40 -0.97 -3.22
C PHE A 191 12.03 0.25 -3.91
N GLY A 192 13.35 0.32 -3.90
CA GLY A 192 14.14 1.20 -4.78
C GLY A 192 14.55 0.43 -6.03
N GLY A 193 14.27 0.98 -7.20
CA GLY A 193 14.99 0.59 -8.41
C GLY A 193 16.46 0.98 -8.26
N GLY A 194 17.36 0.04 -8.58
CA GLY A 194 18.80 0.26 -8.57
C GLY A 194 19.54 -1.06 -8.51
N GLY A 195 20.18 -1.45 -9.61
CA GLY A 195 20.92 -2.71 -9.69
C GLY A 195 22.10 -2.78 -8.72
N GLY A 196 22.39 -4.00 -8.26
CA GLY A 196 23.63 -4.31 -7.55
C GLY A 196 23.53 -5.51 -6.62
N GLY A 197 24.18 -6.62 -7.01
CA GLY A 197 24.83 -7.57 -6.10
C GLY A 197 23.97 -8.43 -5.19
N PHE A 198 23.84 -9.71 -5.55
CA PHE A 198 23.45 -10.79 -4.65
C PHE A 198 24.46 -10.94 -3.49
N GLY A 199 23.95 -10.99 -2.27
CA GLY A 199 24.69 -11.38 -1.07
C GLY A 199 23.83 -12.30 -0.23
N SER A 200 24.16 -13.59 -0.23
CA SER A 200 23.46 -14.65 0.50
C SER A 200 23.68 -14.55 2.02
N GLY A 201 22.61 -14.45 2.80
CA GLY A 201 22.61 -14.63 4.25
C GLY A 201 21.32 -15.33 4.66
N GLY A 202 21.40 -16.63 4.93
CA GLY A 202 20.25 -17.48 5.22
C GLY A 202 19.73 -17.34 6.65
N CYS A 203 18.43 -17.58 6.83
CA CYS A 203 17.82 -17.88 8.12
C CYS A 203 17.48 -19.38 8.16
N GLY A 204 18.13 -20.09 9.08
CA GLY A 204 17.92 -21.53 9.29
C GLY A 204 16.61 -21.80 10.04
N CYS A 205 15.82 -22.73 9.52
CA CYS A 205 14.65 -23.31 10.18
C CYS A 205 15.09 -24.52 11.02
N GLY A 206 14.86 -24.43 12.34
CA GLY A 206 14.98 -25.55 13.26
C GLY A 206 13.82 -26.52 13.09
N LEU A 207 14.13 -27.79 12.84
CA LEU A 207 13.19 -28.89 12.74
C LEU A 207 12.60 -29.24 14.11
N GLY A 208 11.29 -29.07 14.27
CA GLY A 208 10.49 -29.68 15.33
C GLY A 208 9.38 -30.48 14.70
N GLY A 209 9.54 -31.81 14.64
CA GLY A 209 8.57 -32.73 14.06
C GLY A 209 7.37 -32.99 14.97
N GLY A 210 6.25 -33.36 14.34
CA GLY A 210 5.19 -34.11 15.02
C GLY A 210 3.76 -33.70 14.64
N GLY A 211 3.23 -34.32 13.59
CA GLY A 211 1.88 -34.90 13.63
C GLY A 211 0.67 -34.03 13.31
N GLY A 212 0.22 -34.11 12.05
CA GLY A 212 -1.20 -34.31 11.71
C GLY A 212 -2.08 -33.06 11.60
N GLY A 213 -2.43 -32.68 10.36
CA GLY A 213 -3.63 -31.86 10.10
C GLY A 213 -3.54 -30.99 8.85
N PHE A 214 -4.06 -31.51 7.73
CA PHE A 214 -4.51 -30.79 6.52
C PHE A 214 -3.61 -29.66 5.99
N GLY A 215 -2.61 -30.03 5.18
CA GLY A 215 -1.89 -29.10 4.33
C GLY A 215 -2.71 -28.72 3.10
N ALA A 216 -3.15 -27.45 3.03
CA ALA A 216 -3.39 -26.81 1.75
C ALA A 216 -2.02 -26.50 1.15
N GLY A 217 -1.62 -27.31 0.16
CA GLY A 217 -0.33 -27.17 -0.51
C GLY A 217 -0.21 -25.80 -1.18
N CYS A 218 0.95 -25.16 -1.01
CA CYS A 218 1.35 -23.99 -1.75
C CYS A 218 1.40 -24.36 -3.24
N GLY A 219 0.38 -23.90 -3.99
CA GLY A 219 0.36 -24.00 -5.44
C GLY A 219 1.36 -23.03 -6.04
N ASP A 220 2.45 -23.58 -6.56
CA ASP A 220 3.42 -22.96 -7.42
C ASP A 220 2.71 -22.47 -8.71
N PHE A 221 2.46 -21.17 -8.84
CA PHE A 221 2.04 -20.58 -10.13
C PHE A 221 3.27 -20.11 -10.90
N GLY A 222 3.98 -21.09 -11.45
CA GLY A 222 4.81 -20.89 -12.63
C GLY A 222 3.94 -20.50 -13.83
N GLY A 223 4.24 -19.37 -14.46
CA GLY A 223 3.51 -18.84 -15.61
C GLY A 223 4.46 -18.09 -16.55
N SER A 224 5.03 -18.86 -17.48
CA SER A 224 5.93 -18.46 -18.54
C SER A 224 5.41 -17.34 -19.46
N SER A 225 6.35 -16.48 -19.86
CA SER A 225 6.68 -16.08 -21.24
C SER A 225 6.68 -14.57 -21.52
N CYS A 226 7.89 -14.02 -21.59
CA CYS A 226 8.22 -12.78 -22.28
C CYS A 226 8.65 -13.17 -23.71
N GLY A 227 8.07 -12.54 -24.74
CA GLY A 227 8.22 -12.93 -26.14
C GLY A 227 9.53 -12.54 -26.80
N LEU A 228 9.71 -12.98 -28.05
CA LEU A 228 10.57 -12.28 -29.01
C LEU A 228 10.13 -12.50 -30.46
N LEU A 229 10.20 -11.41 -31.23
CA LEU A 229 9.91 -11.24 -32.64
C LEU A 229 10.90 -11.97 -33.59
N ARG A 230 10.34 -12.36 -34.75
CA ARG A 230 10.87 -12.37 -36.15
C ARG A 230 12.13 -13.19 -36.52
N ARG A 231 11.93 -14.10 -37.49
CA ARG A 231 12.56 -14.15 -38.85
C ARG A 231 11.87 -15.28 -39.66
N SER A 232 11.10 -14.99 -40.71
CA SER A 232 11.45 -14.97 -42.15
C SER A 232 11.79 -16.34 -42.78
N GLY A 233 11.02 -16.72 -43.82
CA GLY A 233 11.24 -17.85 -44.75
C GLY A 233 10.65 -19.16 -44.22
N GLY A 234 9.86 -19.96 -44.94
CA GLY A 234 9.52 -20.06 -46.35
C GLY A 234 9.18 -21.55 -46.61
N GLY A 235 8.26 -21.84 -47.54
CA GLY A 235 8.18 -23.16 -48.16
C GLY A 235 7.02 -24.07 -47.71
N VAL A 236 5.97 -24.02 -48.52
CA VAL A 236 5.10 -25.10 -49.02
C VAL A 236 5.41 -26.55 -48.64
N GLY A 237 4.35 -27.35 -48.48
CA GLY A 237 4.38 -28.82 -48.49
C GLY A 237 3.31 -29.42 -47.61
#